data_AF-A0A1V4KKC7-F1
#
_entry.id   AF-A0A1V4KKC7-F1
#
_cell.length_a   1.000
_cell.length_b   1.000
_cell.length_c   1.000
_cell.angle_alpha   90.00
_cell.angle_beta   90.00
_cell.angle_gamma   90.00
#
_symmetry.space_group_name_H-M   'P 1'
#
loop_
_entity.id
_entity.type
_entity.pdbx_description
1 polymer ?
#
loop_
_entity_poly.entity_id
_entity_poly.type
_entity_poly.pdbx_seq_one_letter_code
_entity_poly.pdbx_strand_id
1 'polypeptide(L)'
;MGAVIRFEKGEITLEVNDQQYMQIMGLLLATLPTEGKINEEFVNQVYPRVWATDIPGRAKNAPPINVKIKEGEKLVRIKQYPLKREDREGFRPVKEKFQQIRLLKECESSYNTPILPIRKLNRLYRVVQDLQAINKITEDLYPVVANPYTLLTALTPDLTWITVLDLKDAFFSLPLHEARQTIFAFEWENPKIRCKTQLTWIVLPQGFKNSPAIFGNQLAKDLESWEARSDEGQMLQYVDDILIATRTKEMCIT
;
A
#
# COMPACT_ATOMS: atom_id res chain seq x y z
N MET A 1 22.82 21.89 -5.06
CA MET A 1 22.63 21.36 -3.68
C MET A 1 23.36 22.32 -2.74
N GLY A 2 22.65 23.30 -2.18
CA GLY A 2 23.24 24.48 -1.52
C GLY A 2 23.33 24.38 0.01
N ALA A 3 23.79 23.24 0.54
CA ALA A 3 24.07 23.12 1.97
C ALA A 3 25.41 23.80 2.27
N VAL A 4 25.44 24.64 3.31
CA VAL A 4 26.66 25.34 3.73
C VAL A 4 27.16 24.68 5.00
N ILE A 5 28.35 24.08 4.93
CA ILE A 5 29.04 23.52 6.08
C ILE A 5 30.00 24.60 6.58
N ARG A 6 29.81 25.07 7.81
CA ARG A 6 30.71 26.01 8.47
C ARG A 6 31.52 25.29 9.54
N PHE A 7 32.78 25.69 9.64
CA PHE A 7 33.71 25.21 10.66
C PHE A 7 34.13 26.42 11.48
N GLU A 8 33.63 26.55 12.70
CA GLU A 8 34.01 27.62 13.61
C GLU A 8 34.43 27.03 14.96
N LYS A 9 35.64 27.41 15.43
CA LYS A 9 36.17 27.06 16.76
C LYS A 9 36.10 25.57 17.14
N GLY A 10 36.23 24.68 16.16
CA GLY A 10 36.19 23.23 16.37
C GLY A 10 34.79 22.61 16.33
N GLU A 11 33.74 23.41 16.14
CA GLU A 11 32.38 22.92 15.88
C GLU A 11 32.06 22.98 14.38
N ILE A 12 31.39 21.93 13.91
CA ILE A 12 30.88 21.81 12.54
C ILE A 12 29.39 22.14 12.59
N THR A 13 29.00 23.23 11.93
CA THR A 13 27.58 23.62 11.81
C THR A 13 27.14 23.44 10.37
N LEU A 14 26.06 22.68 10.17
CA LEU A 14 25.44 22.43 8.88
C LEU A 14 24.21 23.34 8.74
N GLU A 15 24.31 24.34 7.88
CA GLU A 15 23.17 25.18 7.50
C GLU A 15 22.49 24.58 6.25
N VAL A 16 21.23 24.20 6.41
CA VAL A 16 20.34 23.65 5.37
C VAL A 16 19.05 24.44 5.34
N ASN A 17 18.47 24.63 4.15
CA ASN A 17 17.18 25.30 4.02
C ASN A 17 16.01 24.40 4.49
N ASP A 18 14.85 24.98 4.80
CA ASP A 18 13.71 24.24 5.37
C ASP A 18 13.27 23.03 4.53
N GLN A 19 13.34 23.13 3.20
CA GLN A 19 13.02 22.00 2.30
C GLN A 19 14.03 20.85 2.42
N GLN A 20 15.31 21.17 2.58
CA GLN A 20 16.37 20.18 2.79
C GLN A 20 16.36 19.64 4.22
N TYR A 21 16.00 20.45 5.21
CA TYR A 21 15.79 20.01 6.58
C TYR A 21 14.71 18.92 6.64
N MET A 22 13.60 19.11 5.92
CA MET A 22 12.54 18.09 5.82
C MET A 22 13.03 16.79 5.15
N GLN A 23 13.86 16.88 4.11
CA GLN A 23 14.48 15.70 3.51
C GLN A 23 15.45 15.00 4.45
N ILE A 24 16.25 15.77 5.20
CA ILE A 24 17.22 15.24 6.16
C ILE A 24 16.50 14.60 7.35
N MET A 25 15.44 15.22 7.88
CA MET A 25 14.63 14.64 8.96
C MET A 25 13.87 13.40 8.50
N GLY A 26 13.35 13.39 7.27
CA GLY A 26 12.75 12.19 6.67
C GLY A 26 13.78 11.05 6.51
N LEU A 27 15.00 11.37 6.08
CA LEU A 27 16.12 10.42 6.04
C LEU A 27 16.54 9.97 7.45
N LEU A 28 16.57 10.87 8.44
CA LEU A 28 16.93 10.55 9.82
C LEU A 28 15.90 9.60 10.43
N LEU A 29 14.61 9.88 10.28
CA LEU A 29 13.52 9.00 10.72
C LEU A 29 13.56 7.62 10.03
N ALA A 30 13.91 7.57 8.74
CA ALA A 30 14.06 6.32 8.00
C ALA A 30 15.35 5.54 8.33
N THR A 31 16.33 6.18 8.97
CA THR A 31 17.65 5.59 9.32
C THR A 31 17.80 5.31 10.80
N LEU A 32 16.90 5.84 11.65
CA LEU A 32 16.82 5.42 13.04
C LEU A 32 16.53 3.91 13.06
N PRO A 33 17.35 3.11 13.74
CA PRO A 33 17.08 1.69 13.89
C PRO A 33 15.76 1.54 14.65
N THR A 34 14.76 0.94 14.01
CA THR A 34 13.61 0.37 14.73
C THR A 34 14.07 -0.90 15.46
N GLU A 35 14.99 -0.74 16.41
CA GLU A 35 15.31 -1.80 17.37
C GLU A 35 14.32 -1.70 18.53
N GLY A 36 13.21 -2.38 18.34
CA GLY A 36 12.23 -2.61 19.39
C GLY A 36 11.31 -3.73 18.94
N LYS A 37 11.45 -4.92 19.54
CA LYS A 37 10.34 -5.87 19.49
C LYS A 37 9.16 -5.19 20.19
N ILE A 38 8.01 -5.15 19.52
CA ILE A 38 6.76 -4.75 20.17
C ILE A 38 6.63 -5.63 21.42
N ASN A 39 6.48 -5.02 22.60
CA ASN A 39 6.40 -5.78 23.85
C ASN A 39 5.25 -6.79 23.74
N GLU A 40 5.54 -8.06 24.01
CA GLU A 40 4.62 -9.20 23.86
C GLU A 40 3.33 -9.00 24.67
N GLU A 41 3.41 -8.26 25.78
CA GLU A 41 2.27 -7.89 26.59
C GLU A 41 1.24 -7.04 25.81
N PHE A 42 1.69 -6.16 24.90
CA PHE A 42 0.79 -5.40 24.03
C PHE A 42 0.19 -6.27 22.92
N VAL A 43 0.99 -7.16 22.34
CA VAL A 43 0.53 -8.07 21.28
C VAL A 43 -0.58 -8.99 21.78
N ASN A 44 -0.48 -9.45 23.03
CA ASN A 44 -1.44 -10.35 23.66
C ASN A 44 -2.75 -9.66 24.09
N GLN A 45 -2.75 -8.34 24.27
CA GLN A 45 -3.96 -7.56 24.60
C GLN A 45 -4.84 -7.28 23.37
N VAL A 46 -4.23 -7.25 22.18
CA VAL A 46 -4.94 -7.03 20.92
C VAL A 46 -5.61 -8.33 20.46
N TYR A 47 -6.86 -8.23 19.98
CA TYR A 47 -7.61 -9.40 19.51
C TYR A 47 -6.82 -10.15 18.42
N PRO A 48 -6.42 -11.43 18.63
CA PRO A 48 -5.42 -12.08 17.78
C PRO A 48 -5.76 -12.14 16.28
N ARG A 49 -7.04 -12.07 15.91
CA ARG A 49 -7.47 -12.11 14.51
C ARG A 49 -7.26 -10.80 13.75
N VAL A 50 -6.92 -9.70 14.41
CA VAL A 50 -6.65 -8.42 13.72
C VAL A 50 -5.23 -8.36 13.16
N TRP A 51 -4.32 -9.16 13.71
CA TRP A 51 -2.95 -9.23 13.22
C TRP A 51 -2.89 -9.86 11.84
N ALA A 52 -2.15 -9.21 10.94
CA ALA A 52 -2.08 -9.64 9.57
C ALA A 52 -1.42 -11.01 9.43
N THR A 53 -2.03 -11.87 8.62
CA THR A 53 -1.47 -13.19 8.29
C THR A 53 -0.79 -13.16 6.92
N ASP A 54 -0.53 -14.34 6.37
CA ASP A 54 -0.11 -14.52 4.98
C ASP A 54 -1.26 -14.39 3.96
N ILE A 55 -2.49 -14.30 4.45
CA ILE A 55 -3.71 -14.15 3.66
C ILE A 55 -4.25 -12.73 3.92
N PRO A 56 -4.38 -11.87 2.91
CA PRO A 56 -4.98 -10.55 3.08
C PRO A 56 -6.41 -10.65 3.60
N GLY A 57 -6.79 -9.71 4.48
CA GLY A 57 -8.17 -9.56 4.92
C GLY A 57 -9.12 -9.24 3.77
N ARG A 58 -10.44 -9.37 3.99
CA ARG A 58 -11.48 -8.97 3.03
C ARG A 58 -12.39 -7.94 3.68
N ALA A 59 -12.55 -6.79 3.04
CA ALA A 59 -13.48 -5.77 3.50
C ALA A 59 -14.91 -6.27 3.27
N LYS A 60 -15.65 -6.55 4.34
CA LYS A 60 -16.98 -7.18 4.26
C LYS A 60 -18.04 -6.23 3.71
N ASN A 61 -17.91 -4.94 3.99
CA ASN A 61 -18.88 -3.92 3.63
C ASN A 61 -18.55 -3.22 2.30
N ALA A 62 -17.39 -3.52 1.72
CA ALA A 62 -16.95 -2.87 0.49
C ALA A 62 -17.63 -3.50 -0.74
N PRO A 63 -18.40 -2.72 -1.53
CA PRO A 63 -18.92 -3.22 -2.79
C PRO A 63 -17.79 -3.46 -3.81
N PRO A 64 -17.98 -4.35 -4.80
CA PRO A 64 -16.99 -4.55 -5.85
C PRO A 64 -16.65 -3.25 -6.60
N ILE A 65 -15.37 -2.92 -6.65
CA ILE A 65 -14.87 -1.68 -7.23
C ILE A 65 -15.02 -1.71 -8.75
N ASN A 66 -15.74 -0.72 -9.28
CA ASN A 66 -15.97 -0.54 -10.71
C ASN A 66 -15.01 0.51 -11.28
N VAL A 67 -13.97 0.05 -12.00
CA VAL A 67 -12.99 0.92 -12.66
C VAL A 67 -13.54 1.42 -13.99
N LYS A 68 -13.42 2.72 -14.24
CA LYS A 68 -13.88 3.39 -15.46
C LYS A 68 -12.71 3.82 -16.35
N ILE A 69 -12.85 3.59 -17.66
CA ILE A 69 -11.90 3.98 -18.69
C ILE A 69 -12.46 5.22 -19.40
N LYS A 70 -11.61 6.19 -19.70
CA LYS A 70 -11.95 7.40 -20.46
C LYS A 70 -12.49 7.03 -21.83
N GLU A 71 -13.52 7.74 -22.27
CA GLU A 71 -14.16 7.50 -23.56
C GLU A 71 -13.19 7.75 -24.73
N GLY A 72 -13.25 6.89 -25.76
CA GLY A 72 -12.41 7.01 -26.96
C GLY A 72 -10.97 6.52 -26.81
N GLU A 73 -10.55 6.07 -25.63
CA GLU A 73 -9.18 5.57 -25.42
C GLU A 73 -8.91 4.22 -26.08
N LYS A 74 -7.68 4.05 -26.56
CA LYS A 74 -7.25 2.79 -27.18
C LYS A 74 -7.04 1.70 -26.13
N LEU A 75 -7.34 0.48 -26.55
CA LEU A 75 -7.10 -0.72 -25.77
C LEU A 75 -5.60 -0.94 -25.49
N VAL A 76 -5.25 -1.18 -24.22
CA VAL A 76 -3.85 -1.39 -23.80
C VAL A 76 -3.44 -2.84 -24.03
N ARG A 77 -2.52 -3.06 -24.99
CA ARG A 77 -1.97 -4.38 -25.34
C ARG A 77 -0.44 -4.34 -25.39
N ILE A 78 0.18 -4.32 -24.22
CA ILE A 78 1.64 -4.28 -24.09
C ILE A 78 2.15 -5.70 -23.84
N LYS A 79 3.09 -6.16 -24.66
CA LYS A 79 3.71 -7.48 -24.52
C LYS A 79 4.53 -7.55 -23.22
N GLN A 80 4.58 -8.74 -22.63
CA GLN A 80 5.46 -9.02 -21.49
C GLN A 80 6.93 -8.72 -21.87
N TYR A 81 7.61 -7.96 -21.02
CA TYR A 81 9.06 -7.74 -21.16
C TYR A 81 9.82 -9.07 -21.03
N PRO A 82 10.95 -9.25 -21.74
CA PRO A 82 11.75 -10.46 -21.60
C PRO A 82 12.14 -10.72 -20.14
N LEU A 83 11.73 -11.87 -19.60
CA LEU A 83 12.06 -12.29 -18.24
C LEU A 83 13.14 -13.39 -18.24
N LYS A 84 14.10 -13.28 -17.32
CA LYS A 84 15.06 -14.36 -17.09
C LYS A 84 14.34 -15.60 -16.58
N ARG A 85 14.96 -16.77 -16.75
CA ARG A 85 14.40 -18.04 -16.25
C ARG A 85 14.23 -18.01 -14.73
N GLU A 86 15.23 -17.49 -14.01
CA GLU A 86 15.20 -17.35 -12.55
C GLU A 86 14.03 -16.49 -12.07
N ASP A 87 13.72 -15.39 -12.75
CA ASP A 87 12.60 -14.51 -12.40
C ASP A 87 11.26 -15.21 -12.57
N ARG A 88 11.11 -16.00 -13.65
CA ARG A 88 9.91 -16.82 -13.90
C ARG A 88 9.75 -17.94 -12.88
N GLU A 89 10.84 -18.59 -12.49
CA GLU A 89 10.85 -19.62 -11.45
C GLU A 89 10.56 -19.03 -10.06
N GLY A 90 11.09 -17.84 -9.78
CA GLY A 90 10.84 -17.09 -8.55
C GLY A 90 9.40 -16.60 -8.40
N PHE A 91 8.77 -16.17 -9.50
CA PHE A 91 7.37 -15.74 -9.48
C PHE A 91 6.37 -16.90 -9.41
N ARG A 92 6.73 -18.11 -9.88
CA ARG A 92 5.84 -19.28 -9.86
C ARG A 92 5.16 -19.54 -8.49
N PRO A 93 5.88 -19.67 -7.36
CA PRO A 93 5.23 -19.89 -6.07
C PRO A 93 4.36 -18.71 -5.62
N VAL A 94 4.69 -17.48 -6.02
CA VAL A 94 3.87 -16.28 -5.72
C VAL A 94 2.55 -16.34 -6.48
N LYS A 95 2.58 -16.68 -7.78
CA LYS A 95 1.39 -16.92 -8.60
C LYS A 95 0.51 -18.01 -7.99
N GLU A 96 1.09 -19.16 -7.65
CA GLU A 96 0.36 -20.31 -7.09
C GLU A 96 -0.33 -19.93 -5.77
N LYS A 97 0.38 -19.26 -4.85
CA LYS A 97 -0.20 -18.74 -3.60
C LYS A 97 -1.33 -17.76 -3.89
N PHE A 98 -1.13 -16.81 -4.81
CA PHE A 98 -2.14 -15.80 -5.14
C PHE A 98 -3.38 -16.39 -5.80
N GLN A 99 -3.26 -17.45 -6.60
CA GLN A 99 -4.42 -18.17 -7.12
C GLN A 99 -5.16 -18.92 -6.01
N GLN A 100 -4.43 -19.63 -5.13
CA GLN A 100 -5.00 -20.40 -4.03
C GLN A 100 -5.84 -19.52 -3.08
N ILE A 101 -5.34 -18.34 -2.74
CA ILE A 101 -6.02 -17.41 -1.82
C ILE A 101 -6.97 -16.44 -2.54
N ARG A 102 -7.22 -16.68 -3.85
CA ARG A 102 -8.12 -15.88 -4.69
C ARG A 102 -7.72 -14.39 -4.74
N LEU A 103 -6.50 -14.08 -5.13
CA LEU A 103 -6.09 -12.74 -5.56
C LEU A 103 -5.94 -12.66 -7.08
N LEU A 104 -5.52 -13.76 -7.70
CA LEU A 104 -5.38 -13.90 -9.14
C LEU A 104 -6.29 -15.00 -9.67
N LYS A 105 -6.74 -14.84 -10.92
CA LYS A 105 -7.38 -15.91 -11.71
C LYS A 105 -6.84 -15.90 -13.13
N GLU A 106 -6.95 -17.04 -13.82
CA GLU A 106 -6.73 -17.10 -15.27
C GLU A 106 -7.88 -16.38 -15.99
N CYS A 107 -7.55 -15.75 -17.11
CA CYS A 107 -8.52 -15.02 -17.93
C CYS A 107 -8.11 -15.03 -19.39
N GLU A 108 -9.08 -14.78 -20.27
CA GLU A 108 -8.84 -14.39 -21.65
C GLU A 108 -9.18 -12.90 -21.77
N SER A 109 -8.16 -12.05 -21.92
CA SER A 109 -8.34 -10.60 -21.94
C SER A 109 -7.81 -10.00 -23.23
N SER A 110 -8.56 -9.03 -23.73
CA SER A 110 -8.12 -8.18 -24.82
C SER A 110 -7.09 -7.13 -24.34
N TYR A 111 -6.96 -6.93 -23.02
CA TYR A 111 -5.91 -6.12 -22.39
C TYR A 111 -4.68 -6.96 -22.05
N ASN A 112 -3.51 -6.33 -22.04
CA ASN A 112 -2.32 -6.93 -21.45
C ASN A 112 -1.33 -5.84 -20.99
N THR A 113 -0.74 -6.03 -19.82
CA THR A 113 0.37 -5.22 -19.31
C THR A 113 1.49 -6.11 -18.77
N PRO A 114 2.75 -5.66 -18.80
CA PRO A 114 3.87 -6.48 -18.36
C PRO A 114 3.99 -6.50 -16.83
N ILE A 115 4.53 -7.58 -16.30
CA ILE A 115 4.97 -7.71 -14.92
C ILE A 115 6.50 -7.68 -14.80
N LEU A 116 6.96 -7.24 -13.63
CA LEU A 116 8.34 -7.15 -13.20
C LEU A 116 8.50 -7.91 -11.88
N PRO A 117 9.09 -9.11 -11.91
CA PRO A 117 9.51 -9.80 -10.70
C PRO A 117 10.69 -9.06 -10.06
N ILE A 118 10.56 -8.74 -8.77
CA ILE A 118 11.58 -8.06 -7.98
C ILE A 118 12.01 -9.01 -6.87
N ARG A 119 13.30 -9.37 -6.84
CA ARG A 119 13.89 -10.19 -5.78
C ARG A 119 14.17 -9.33 -4.55
N LYS A 120 13.61 -9.72 -3.40
CA LYS A 120 13.89 -9.12 -2.09
C LYS A 120 15.20 -9.64 -1.49
N LEU A 121 15.72 -8.93 -0.49
CA LEU A 121 16.93 -9.31 0.26
C LEU A 121 16.84 -10.71 0.89
N ASN A 122 15.64 -11.11 1.33
CA ASN A 122 15.37 -12.44 1.88
C ASN A 122 15.15 -13.54 0.82
N ARG A 123 15.55 -13.29 -0.44
CA ARG A 123 15.37 -14.19 -1.61
C ARG A 123 13.92 -14.50 -1.99
N LEU A 124 12.93 -13.90 -1.35
CA LEU A 124 11.54 -13.96 -1.81
C LEU A 124 11.34 -13.05 -3.03
N TYR A 125 10.42 -13.41 -3.91
CA TYR A 125 10.03 -12.57 -5.04
C TYR A 125 8.76 -11.78 -4.72
N ARG A 126 8.72 -10.52 -5.15
CA ARG A 126 7.51 -9.71 -5.26
C ARG A 126 7.24 -9.49 -6.74
N VAL A 127 5.97 -9.47 -7.13
CA VAL A 127 5.58 -9.04 -8.49
C VAL A 127 5.10 -7.60 -8.46
N VAL A 128 5.56 -6.80 -9.41
CA VAL A 128 5.03 -5.47 -9.68
C VAL A 128 4.49 -5.47 -11.11
N GLN A 129 3.25 -5.05 -11.30
CA GLN A 129 2.68 -4.90 -12.64
C GLN A 129 2.87 -3.46 -13.11
N ASP A 130 3.35 -3.29 -14.34
CA ASP A 130 3.50 -1.97 -14.95
C ASP A 130 2.14 -1.48 -15.47
N LEU A 131 1.41 -0.80 -14.59
CA LEU A 131 0.07 -0.28 -14.87
C LEU A 131 0.08 1.13 -15.46
N GLN A 132 1.23 1.68 -15.87
CA GLN A 132 1.31 3.06 -16.35
C GLN A 132 0.38 3.35 -17.53
N ALA A 133 0.29 2.43 -18.49
CA ALA A 133 -0.60 2.59 -19.65
C ALA A 133 -2.08 2.53 -19.25
N ILE A 134 -2.44 1.63 -18.33
CA ILE A 134 -3.81 1.55 -17.77
C ILE A 134 -4.14 2.83 -17.00
N ASN A 135 -3.20 3.32 -16.19
CA ASN A 135 -3.36 4.53 -15.40
C ASN A 135 -3.62 5.76 -16.30
N LYS A 136 -3.02 5.84 -17.49
CA LYS A 136 -3.25 6.96 -18.42
C LYS A 136 -4.69 7.00 -18.96
N ILE A 137 -5.24 5.83 -19.30
CA ILE A 137 -6.57 5.72 -19.92
C ILE A 137 -7.71 5.61 -18.91
N THR A 138 -7.42 5.39 -17.63
CA THR A 138 -8.45 5.33 -16.58
C THR A 138 -8.93 6.73 -16.21
N GLU A 139 -10.22 6.91 -15.95
CA GLU A 139 -10.76 8.13 -15.36
C GLU A 139 -10.02 8.51 -14.06
N ASP A 140 -9.81 9.80 -13.86
CA ASP A 140 -9.17 10.34 -12.67
C ASP A 140 -10.21 10.47 -11.56
N LEU A 141 -9.90 9.95 -10.36
CA LEU A 141 -10.67 10.27 -9.18
C LEU A 141 -10.05 11.50 -8.51
N TYR A 142 -10.89 12.39 -8.02
CA TYR A 142 -10.42 13.48 -7.17
C TYR A 142 -9.95 12.89 -5.84
N PRO A 143 -8.67 13.05 -5.46
CA PRO A 143 -8.17 12.53 -4.19
C PRO A 143 -8.76 13.38 -3.05
N VAL A 144 -9.52 12.74 -2.17
CA VAL A 144 -10.06 13.38 -0.95
C VAL A 144 -9.12 13.17 0.25
N VAL A 145 -7.98 12.49 0.04
CA VAL A 145 -6.99 12.23 1.08
C VAL A 145 -6.25 13.54 1.41
N ALA A 146 -6.40 14.01 2.65
CA ALA A 146 -5.67 15.18 3.12
C ALA A 146 -4.15 14.91 3.18
N ASN A 147 -3.35 15.96 2.99
CA ASN A 147 -1.91 15.88 3.18
C ASN A 147 -1.61 15.48 4.64
N PRO A 148 -0.65 14.56 4.91
CA PRO A 148 -0.26 14.16 6.26
C PRO A 148 0.00 15.34 7.20
N TYR A 149 0.61 16.43 6.72
CA TYR A 149 0.85 17.61 7.53
C TYR A 149 -0.46 18.24 8.04
N THR A 150 -1.42 18.44 7.13
CA THR A 150 -2.74 18.98 7.48
C THR A 150 -3.48 18.05 8.45
N LEU A 151 -3.41 16.73 8.24
CA LEU A 151 -4.00 15.76 9.16
C LEU A 151 -3.41 15.88 10.57
N LEU A 152 -2.09 15.95 10.67
CA LEU A 152 -1.41 16.04 11.97
C LEU A 152 -1.71 17.35 12.72
N THR A 153 -2.04 18.45 12.03
CA THR A 153 -2.46 19.69 12.71
C THR A 153 -3.79 19.57 13.46
N ALA A 154 -4.57 18.52 13.20
CA ALA A 154 -5.81 18.26 13.94
C ALA A 154 -5.54 17.70 15.36
N LEU A 155 -4.32 17.23 15.64
CA LEU A 155 -3.94 16.70 16.95
C LEU A 155 -3.76 17.83 17.97
N THR A 156 -4.39 17.67 19.12
CA THR A 156 -4.17 18.60 20.23
C THR A 156 -2.91 18.23 21.03
N PRO A 157 -2.15 19.21 21.57
CA PRO A 157 -0.87 18.95 22.24
C PRO A 157 -0.93 18.06 23.49
N ASP A 158 -2.11 17.91 24.09
CA ASP A 158 -2.36 17.05 25.26
C ASP A 158 -2.45 15.55 24.90
N LEU A 159 -2.55 15.20 23.61
CA LEU A 159 -2.52 13.82 23.12
C LEU A 159 -1.08 13.36 22.90
N THR A 160 -0.47 12.84 23.96
CA THR A 160 0.96 12.50 24.00
C THR A 160 1.25 11.02 23.74
N TRP A 161 0.23 10.15 23.82
CA TRP A 161 0.37 8.72 23.59
C TRP A 161 -0.17 8.34 22.22
N ILE A 162 0.70 7.81 21.36
CA ILE A 162 0.38 7.53 19.95
C ILE A 162 0.57 6.04 19.66
N THR A 163 -0.43 5.45 19.00
CA THR A 163 -0.36 4.15 18.35
C THR A 163 -0.52 4.34 16.84
N VAL A 164 0.35 3.71 16.06
CA VAL A 164 0.28 3.71 14.59
C VAL A 164 0.03 2.28 14.12
N LEU A 165 -1.00 2.10 13.30
CA LEU A 165 -1.38 0.85 12.67
C LEU A 165 -1.15 0.96 11.16
N ASP A 166 -0.33 0.08 10.62
CA ASP A 166 -0.12 -0.08 9.17
C ASP A 166 -0.90 -1.29 8.66
N LEU A 167 -1.85 -1.06 7.75
CA LEU A 167 -2.70 -2.12 7.21
C LEU A 167 -2.00 -2.89 6.08
N LYS A 168 -1.38 -4.02 6.44
CA LYS A 168 -0.70 -4.90 5.48
C LYS A 168 -1.60 -5.35 4.32
N ASP A 169 -1.10 -5.17 3.10
CA ASP A 169 -1.76 -5.58 1.85
C ASP A 169 -3.19 -5.00 1.69
N ALA A 170 -3.42 -3.80 2.24
CA ALA A 170 -4.73 -3.13 2.32
C ALA A 170 -5.55 -3.18 1.03
N PHE A 171 -4.98 -2.84 -0.13
CA PHE A 171 -5.71 -2.82 -1.40
C PHE A 171 -6.29 -4.18 -1.80
N PHE A 172 -5.60 -5.28 -1.46
CA PHE A 172 -6.10 -6.62 -1.74
C PHE A 172 -7.36 -6.99 -0.95
N SER A 173 -7.72 -6.21 0.07
CA SER A 173 -8.97 -6.40 0.79
C SER A 173 -10.21 -5.98 0.01
N LEU A 174 -10.05 -5.14 -1.02
CA LEU A 174 -11.16 -4.62 -1.83
C LEU A 174 -11.40 -5.48 -3.09
N PRO A 175 -12.62 -6.03 -3.27
CA PRO A 175 -12.94 -6.81 -4.46
C PRO A 175 -13.03 -5.92 -5.70
N LEU A 176 -12.56 -6.41 -6.86
CA LEU A 176 -12.83 -5.78 -8.15
C LEU A 176 -14.12 -6.34 -8.74
N HIS A 177 -14.91 -5.46 -9.35
CA HIS A 177 -16.08 -5.87 -10.13
C HIS A 177 -15.66 -6.80 -11.27
N GLU A 178 -16.34 -7.93 -11.44
CA GLU A 178 -15.93 -9.01 -12.35
C GLU A 178 -15.67 -8.55 -13.79
N ALA A 179 -16.59 -7.74 -14.33
CA ALA A 179 -16.46 -7.16 -15.68
C ALA A 179 -15.24 -6.22 -15.86
N ARG A 180 -14.61 -5.77 -14.77
CA ARG A 180 -13.46 -4.86 -14.79
C ARG A 180 -12.14 -5.55 -14.48
N GLN A 181 -12.18 -6.80 -14.01
CA GLN A 181 -10.98 -7.55 -13.67
C GLN A 181 -10.05 -7.68 -14.88
N THR A 182 -10.57 -7.98 -16.07
CA THR A 182 -9.77 -8.20 -17.29
C THR A 182 -8.93 -7.00 -17.73
N ILE A 183 -9.26 -5.77 -17.29
CA ILE A 183 -8.47 -4.55 -17.56
C ILE A 183 -7.03 -4.68 -17.04
N PHE A 184 -6.87 -5.36 -15.90
CA PHE A 184 -5.58 -5.55 -15.22
C PHE A 184 -4.88 -6.85 -15.62
N ALA A 185 -5.20 -7.39 -16.80
CA ALA A 185 -4.58 -8.63 -17.24
C ALA A 185 -3.09 -8.48 -17.55
N PHE A 186 -2.34 -9.55 -17.27
CA PHE A 186 -0.92 -9.68 -17.62
C PHE A 186 -0.62 -11.11 -18.06
N GLU A 187 0.43 -11.25 -18.88
CA GLU A 187 0.90 -12.53 -19.38
C GLU A 187 1.96 -13.10 -18.42
N TRP A 188 1.90 -14.40 -18.19
CA TRP A 188 2.98 -15.16 -17.56
C TRP A 188 3.30 -16.41 -18.38
N GLU A 189 4.60 -16.69 -18.55
CA GLU A 189 5.10 -17.89 -19.21
C GLU A 189 5.64 -18.89 -18.18
N ASN A 190 5.12 -20.12 -18.21
CA ASN A 190 5.57 -21.18 -17.33
C ASN A 190 7.00 -21.63 -17.70
N PRO A 191 7.99 -21.53 -16.78
CA PRO A 191 9.39 -21.84 -17.09
C PRO A 191 9.65 -23.33 -17.41
N LYS A 192 8.76 -24.24 -17.00
CA LYS A 192 8.91 -25.69 -17.22
C LYS A 192 8.37 -26.13 -18.58
N ILE A 193 7.14 -25.74 -18.90
CA ILE A 193 6.42 -26.20 -20.10
C ILE A 193 6.37 -25.16 -21.23
N ARG A 194 6.88 -23.94 -21.00
CA ARG A 194 6.90 -22.82 -21.96
C ARG A 194 5.54 -22.41 -22.52
N CYS A 195 4.46 -22.75 -21.82
CA CYS A 195 3.11 -22.29 -22.12
C CYS A 195 2.90 -20.89 -21.53
N LYS A 196 2.21 -20.03 -22.29
CA LYS A 196 1.81 -18.69 -21.88
C LYS A 196 0.36 -18.70 -21.44
N THR A 197 0.10 -18.08 -20.30
CA THR A 197 -1.24 -17.91 -19.74
C THR A 197 -1.45 -16.44 -19.40
N GLN A 198 -2.66 -15.94 -19.60
CA GLN A 198 -3.06 -14.64 -19.07
C GLN A 198 -3.70 -14.80 -17.69
N LEU A 199 -3.31 -13.91 -16.79
CA LEU A 199 -3.83 -13.82 -15.44
C LEU A 199 -4.37 -12.42 -15.23
N THR A 200 -5.33 -12.30 -14.31
CA THR A 200 -5.77 -10.99 -13.83
C THR A 200 -6.08 -11.01 -12.35
N TRP A 201 -6.11 -9.82 -11.75
CA TRP A 201 -6.48 -9.60 -10.36
C TRP A 201 -7.99 -9.67 -10.19
N ILE A 202 -8.42 -10.32 -9.11
CA ILE A 202 -9.82 -10.30 -8.67
C ILE A 202 -10.11 -9.23 -7.63
N VAL A 203 -9.04 -8.58 -7.14
CA VAL A 203 -9.07 -7.52 -6.13
C VAL A 203 -8.27 -6.32 -6.62
N LEU A 204 -8.43 -5.20 -5.94
CA LEU A 204 -7.79 -3.95 -6.34
C LEU A 204 -6.26 -4.09 -6.34
N PRO A 205 -5.58 -3.94 -7.49
CA PRO A 205 -4.15 -4.23 -7.58
C PRO A 205 -3.30 -3.09 -7.04
N GLN A 206 -2.10 -3.45 -6.60
CA GLN A 206 -1.03 -2.50 -6.31
C GLN A 206 -0.52 -1.87 -7.62
N GLY A 207 -0.19 -0.56 -7.58
CA GLY A 207 0.30 0.20 -8.75
C GLY A 207 -0.79 0.84 -9.60
N PHE A 208 -2.07 0.56 -9.34
CA PHE A 208 -3.17 1.29 -9.95
C PHE A 208 -3.34 2.67 -9.29
N LYS A 209 -3.39 3.73 -10.10
CA LYS A 209 -3.28 5.12 -9.62
C LYS A 209 -4.38 5.52 -8.63
N ASN A 210 -5.57 4.96 -8.78
CA ASN A 210 -6.72 5.31 -7.95
C ASN A 210 -6.84 4.42 -6.71
N SER A 211 -5.99 3.39 -6.54
CA SER A 211 -6.07 2.48 -5.39
C SER A 211 -6.02 3.18 -4.04
N PRO A 212 -5.10 4.15 -3.79
CA PRO A 212 -5.04 4.87 -2.52
C PRO A 212 -6.33 5.65 -2.22
N ALA A 213 -6.88 6.37 -3.21
CA ALA A 213 -8.10 7.15 -3.02
C ALA A 213 -9.33 6.25 -2.80
N ILE A 214 -9.45 5.15 -3.55
CA ILE A 214 -10.54 4.18 -3.40
C ILE A 214 -10.49 3.52 -2.02
N PHE A 215 -9.31 3.07 -1.61
CA PHE A 215 -9.14 2.43 -0.31
C PHE A 215 -9.36 3.39 0.85
N GLY A 216 -8.74 4.57 0.81
CA GLY A 216 -8.90 5.58 1.84
C GLY A 216 -10.37 5.97 2.05
N ASN A 217 -11.12 6.19 0.97
CA ASN A 217 -12.55 6.51 1.05
C ASN A 217 -13.40 5.35 1.61
N GLN A 218 -13.06 4.10 1.27
CA GLN A 218 -13.79 2.95 1.79
C GLN A 218 -13.49 2.73 3.27
N LEU A 219 -12.21 2.82 3.67
CA LEU A 219 -11.81 2.70 5.07
C LEU A 219 -12.42 3.82 5.92
N ALA A 220 -12.48 5.06 5.41
CA ALA A 220 -13.12 6.17 6.10
C ALA A 220 -14.60 5.85 6.40
N LYS A 221 -15.34 5.33 5.41
CA LYS A 221 -16.73 4.89 5.60
C LYS A 221 -16.87 3.75 6.61
N ASP A 222 -15.97 2.78 6.57
CA ASP A 222 -15.97 1.68 7.53
C ASP A 222 -15.63 2.14 8.96
N LEU A 223 -14.95 3.28 9.11
CA LEU A 223 -14.60 3.90 10.38
C LEU A 223 -15.58 5.00 10.82
N GLU A 224 -16.58 5.39 10.01
CA GLU A 224 -17.56 6.44 10.36
C GLU A 224 -18.37 6.08 11.62
N SER A 225 -18.63 4.80 11.86
CA SER A 225 -19.33 4.32 13.06
C SER A 225 -18.41 4.13 14.26
N TRP A 226 -17.10 4.34 14.10
CA TRP A 226 -16.17 4.25 15.20
C TRP A 226 -16.26 5.54 16.02
N GLU A 227 -16.64 5.39 17.27
CA GLU A 227 -16.61 6.46 18.26
C GLU A 227 -15.51 6.14 19.27
N ALA A 228 -14.69 7.13 19.60
CA ALA A 228 -13.76 7.00 20.72
C ALA A 228 -14.56 6.76 22.00
N ARG A 229 -14.09 5.87 22.88
CA ARG A 229 -14.79 5.55 24.14
C ARG A 229 -14.77 6.70 25.16
N SER A 230 -14.14 7.83 24.85
CA SER A 230 -14.14 9.08 25.63
C SER A 230 -13.76 10.29 24.76
N ASP A 231 -14.05 11.50 25.24
CA ASP A 231 -13.68 12.79 24.64
C ASP A 231 -12.14 13.08 24.68
N GLU A 232 -11.32 12.05 24.87
CA GLU A 232 -9.90 12.15 25.28
C GLU A 232 -8.93 11.53 24.26
N GLY A 233 -9.42 11.14 23.09
CA GLY A 233 -8.61 10.58 22.01
C GLY A 233 -9.08 11.00 20.62
N GLN A 234 -8.13 11.01 19.68
CA GLN A 234 -8.38 11.32 18.28
C GLN A 234 -7.81 10.22 17.39
N MET A 235 -8.51 9.92 16.30
CA MET A 235 -8.04 9.02 15.25
C MET A 235 -7.81 9.81 13.98
N LEU A 236 -6.66 9.62 13.36
CA LEU A 236 -6.34 10.10 12.03
C LEU A 236 -6.14 8.92 11.10
N GLN A 237 -6.66 9.04 9.89
CA GLN A 237 -6.49 8.04 8.84
C GLN A 237 -5.74 8.68 7.67
N TYR A 238 -4.67 8.04 7.21
CA TYR A 238 -3.98 8.38 5.98
C TYR A 238 -3.84 7.13 5.10
N VAL A 239 -4.76 6.97 4.14
CA VAL A 239 -4.83 5.80 3.27
C VAL A 239 -4.94 4.49 4.08
N ASP A 240 -3.83 3.77 4.23
CA ASP A 240 -3.67 2.50 4.96
C ASP A 240 -3.01 2.65 6.33
N ASP A 241 -2.56 3.84 6.68
CA ASP A 241 -2.07 4.19 8.02
C ASP A 241 -3.22 4.72 8.89
N ILE A 242 -3.32 4.19 10.11
CA ILE A 242 -4.22 4.71 11.16
C ILE A 242 -3.36 5.15 12.34
N LEU A 243 -3.52 6.40 12.76
CA LEU A 243 -2.90 6.96 13.95
C LEU A 243 -3.99 7.17 15.00
N ILE A 244 -3.79 6.60 16.18
CA ILE A 244 -4.65 6.81 17.35
C ILE A 244 -3.82 7.56 18.39
N ALA A 245 -4.31 8.73 18.81
CA ALA A 245 -3.66 9.58 19.79
C ALA A 245 -4.56 9.74 21.02
N THR A 246 -3.99 9.59 22.21
CA THR A 246 -4.70 9.65 23.50
C THR A 246 -3.89 10.41 24.54
N ARG A 247 -4.56 10.86 25.61
CA ARG A 247 -3.91 11.58 26.73
C ARG A 247 -3.06 10.68 27.63
N THR A 248 -3.48 9.44 27.84
CA THR A 248 -2.85 8.51 28.79
C THR A 248 -2.48 7.19 28.11
N LYS A 249 -1.48 6.52 28.68
CA LYS A 249 -0.99 5.24 28.17
C LYS A 249 -2.09 4.19 28.19
N GLU A 250 -2.83 4.10 29.29
CA GLU A 250 -3.87 3.11 29.53
C GLU A 250 -4.94 3.18 28.43
N MET A 251 -5.38 4.39 28.08
CA MET A 251 -6.37 4.62 27.03
C MET A 251 -5.85 4.27 25.63
N CYS A 252 -4.54 4.41 25.39
CA CYS A 252 -3.92 4.06 24.11
C CYS A 252 -3.91 2.54 23.85
N ILE A 253 -3.98 1.74 24.91
CA ILE A 253 -3.80 0.28 24.87
C ILE A 253 -5.14 -0.47 24.95
N THR A 254 -6.20 0.16 25.48
CA THR A 254 -7.50 -0.45 25.79
C THR A 254 -8.53 -0.23 24.70
#